data_AF-A0AA92L906-F1
#
_entry.id   AF-A0AA92L906-F1
#
_cell.length_a   1.000
_cell.length_b   1.000
_cell.length_c   1.000
_cell.angle_alpha   90.00
_cell.angle_beta   90.00
_cell.angle_gamma   90.00
#
_symmetry.space_group_name_H-M   'P 1'
#
loop_
_entity.id
_entity.type
_entity.pdbx_description
1 polymer ?
#
loop_
_entity_poly.entity_id
_entity_poly.type
_entity_poly.pdbx_seq_one_letter_code
_entity_poly.pdbx_strand_id
1 'polypeptide(L)'
;MKILEEFWYGNIQPNERDIVPNSRFAKLLNLIAKNEESLAPMLSEDAKAVFEKLRNCQDELSSVSERDSFVLGFRLGARFMLEVMEDMDVPFIDG
;
A
#
# COMPACT_ATOMS: atom_id res chain seq x y z
N MET A 1 21.65 -8.53 8.83
CA MET A 1 21.49 -7.86 7.51
C MET A 1 21.07 -6.42 7.73
N LYS A 2 21.64 -5.49 6.97
CA LYS A 2 21.27 -4.06 7.04
C LYS A 2 20.16 -3.76 6.05
N ILE A 3 19.15 -3.02 6.46
CA ILE A 3 17.95 -2.73 5.62
C ILE A 3 18.28 -2.09 4.26
N LEU A 4 19.36 -1.30 4.17
CA LEU A 4 19.79 -0.67 2.92
C LEU A 4 20.37 -1.67 1.92
N GLU A 5 21.06 -2.71 2.40
CA GLU A 5 21.59 -3.78 1.55
C GLU A 5 20.44 -4.62 0.99
N GLU A 6 19.45 -4.94 1.82
CA GLU A 6 18.24 -5.66 1.40
C GLU A 6 17.42 -4.90 0.35
N PHE A 7 17.32 -3.58 0.52
CA PHE A 7 16.70 -2.71 -0.47
C PHE A 7 17.49 -2.68 -1.79
N TRP A 8 18.82 -2.58 -1.73
CA TRP A 8 19.70 -2.58 -2.90
C TRP A 8 19.56 -3.87 -3.72
N TYR A 9 19.49 -5.03 -3.06
CA TYR A 9 19.32 -6.31 -3.73
C TYR A 9 17.87 -6.61 -4.17
N GLY A 10 16.92 -5.74 -3.83
CA GLY A 10 15.51 -5.92 -4.18
C GLY A 10 14.78 -6.96 -3.32
N ASN A 11 15.37 -7.38 -2.20
CA ASN A 11 14.73 -8.31 -1.25
C ASN A 11 13.57 -7.66 -0.49
N ILE A 12 13.55 -6.32 -0.44
CA ILE A 12 12.45 -5.53 0.10
C ILE A 12 11.93 -4.64 -1.03
N GLN A 13 10.65 -4.80 -1.35
CA GLN A 13 9.94 -3.97 -2.33
C GLN A 13 8.81 -3.23 -1.60
N PRO A 14 9.08 -2.02 -1.07
CA PRO A 14 8.16 -1.33 -0.16
C PRO A 14 6.82 -0.92 -0.82
N ASN A 15 6.82 -0.85 -2.15
CA ASN A 15 5.67 -0.56 -2.98
C ASN A 15 4.83 -1.80 -3.29
N GLU A 16 5.36 -3.00 -3.08
CA GLU A 16 4.62 -4.24 -3.27
C GLU A 16 3.93 -4.63 -1.97
N ARG A 17 2.70 -5.09 -2.11
CA ARG A 17 1.86 -5.50 -0.98
C ARG A 17 1.49 -6.95 -1.17
N ASP A 18 2.07 -7.81 -0.34
CA ASP A 18 1.63 -9.19 -0.27
C ASP A 18 0.20 -9.25 0.26
N ILE A 19 -0.68 -9.88 -0.52
CA ILE A 19 -2.04 -10.15 -0.07
C ILE A 19 -1.98 -11.38 0.84
N VAL A 20 -1.94 -11.13 2.14
CA VAL A 20 -2.00 -12.19 3.13
C VAL A 20 -3.32 -12.97 2.96
N PRO A 21 -3.28 -14.29 2.76
CA PRO A 21 -4.48 -15.10 2.62
C PRO A 21 -5.40 -14.96 3.83
N ASN A 22 -6.72 -14.97 3.60
CA ASN A 22 -7.75 -14.79 4.64
C ASN A 22 -7.72 -13.44 5.40
N SER A 23 -6.83 -12.51 5.03
CA SER A 23 -6.84 -11.16 5.58
C SER A 23 -8.16 -10.45 5.29
N ARG A 24 -8.46 -9.41 6.08
CA ARG A 24 -9.61 -8.54 5.80
C ARG A 24 -9.54 -7.97 4.38
N PHE A 25 -8.35 -7.58 3.93
CA PHE A 25 -8.12 -7.08 2.57
C PHE A 25 -8.48 -8.15 1.52
N ALA A 26 -7.93 -9.37 1.62
CA ALA A 26 -8.24 -10.46 0.70
C ALA A 26 -9.75 -10.79 0.65
N LYS A 27 -10.42 -10.76 1.81
CA LYS A 27 -11.87 -11.00 1.89
C LYS A 27 -12.68 -9.89 1.20
N LEU A 28 -12.30 -8.63 1.40
CA LEU A 28 -12.95 -7.50 0.75
C LEU A 28 -12.71 -7.50 -0.77
N LEU A 29 -11.49 -7.79 -1.21
CA LEU A 29 -11.17 -7.92 -2.64
C LEU A 29 -12.01 -9.02 -3.31
N ASN A 30 -12.14 -10.18 -2.67
CA ASN A 30 -13.01 -11.25 -3.14
C ASN A 30 -14.50 -10.85 -3.19
N LEU A 31 -14.97 -10.05 -2.22
CA LEU A 31 -16.34 -9.53 -2.22
C LEU A 31 -16.56 -8.54 -3.36
N ILE A 32 -15.60 -7.66 -3.62
CA ILE A 32 -15.64 -6.75 -4.77
C ILE A 32 -15.77 -7.56 -6.06
N ALA A 33 -14.89 -8.52 -6.30
CA ALA A 33 -14.93 -9.35 -7.50
C ALA A 33 -16.28 -10.09 -7.68
N LYS A 34 -16.83 -10.67 -6.61
CA LYS A 34 -18.14 -11.34 -6.67
C LYS A 34 -19.29 -10.37 -6.97
N ASN A 35 -19.24 -9.17 -6.41
CA ASN A 35 -20.23 -8.14 -6.67
C ASN A 35 -20.14 -7.64 -8.12
N GLU A 36 -18.93 -7.46 -8.65
CA GLU A 36 -18.70 -7.11 -10.06
C GLU A 36 -19.25 -8.18 -11.00
N GLU A 37 -18.96 -9.46 -10.74
CA GLU A 37 -19.47 -10.59 -11.53
C GLU A 37 -21.00 -10.66 -11.52
N SER A 38 -21.62 -10.39 -10.36
CA SER A 38 -23.07 -10.37 -10.22
C SER A 38 -23.72 -9.15 -10.90
N LEU A 39 -23.02 -8.01 -10.91
CA LEU A 39 -23.50 -6.76 -11.50
C LEU A 39 -23.35 -6.75 -13.03
N ALA A 40 -22.27 -7.33 -13.57
CA ALA A 40 -21.94 -7.32 -14.99
C ALA A 40 -23.10 -7.74 -15.93
N PRO A 41 -23.88 -8.81 -15.68
CA PRO A 41 -25.00 -9.18 -16.54
C PRO A 41 -26.21 -8.25 -16.43
N MET A 42 -26.30 -7.41 -15.39
CA MET A 42 -27.39 -6.45 -15.19
C MET A 42 -27.20 -5.14 -15.96
N LEU A 43 -25.99 -4.91 -16.50
CA LEU A 43 -25.62 -3.68 -17.20
C LEU A 43 -25.84 -3.81 -18.71
N SER A 44 -26.35 -2.73 -19.32
CA SER A 44 -26.31 -2.56 -20.78
C SER A 44 -24.88 -2.36 -21.27
N GLU A 45 -24.63 -2.49 -22.57
CA GLU A 45 -23.29 -2.28 -23.15
C GLU A 45 -22.74 -0.87 -22.88
N ASP A 46 -23.56 0.18 -23.02
CA ASP A 46 -23.16 1.55 -22.69
C ASP A 46 -22.83 1.70 -21.19
N ALA A 47 -23.62 1.05 -20.32
CA ALA A 47 -23.39 1.08 -18.88
C ALA A 47 -22.11 0.33 -18.49
N LYS A 48 -21.77 -0.78 -19.17
CA LYS A 48 -20.49 -1.49 -18.99
C LYS A 48 -19.31 -0.59 -19.34
N ALA A 49 -19.39 0.17 -20.44
CA ALA A 49 -18.32 1.10 -20.82
C ALA A 49 -18.11 2.20 -19.77
N VAL A 50 -19.18 2.71 -19.16
CA VAL A 50 -19.09 3.68 -18.05
C VAL A 50 -18.55 3.01 -16.78
N PHE A 51 -18.97 1.78 -16.49
CA PHE A 51 -18.51 1.01 -15.34
C PHE A 51 -17.01 0.72 -15.39
N GLU A 52 -16.48 0.31 -16.55
CA GLU A 52 -15.03 0.12 -16.75
C GLU A 52 -14.24 1.42 -16.56
N LYS A 53 -14.75 2.55 -17.05
CA LYS A 53 -14.13 3.86 -16.79
C LYS A 53 -14.13 4.20 -15.30
N LEU A 54 -15.24 3.93 -14.60
CA LEU A 54 -15.33 4.15 -13.15
C LEU A 54 -14.29 3.31 -12.40
N ARG A 55 -14.15 2.03 -12.74
CA ARG A 55 -13.16 1.13 -12.15
C ARG A 55 -11.74 1.65 -12.37
N ASN A 56 -11.39 1.99 -13.61
CA ASN A 56 -10.07 2.55 -13.92
C ASN A 56 -9.78 3.82 -13.11
N CYS A 57 -10.75 4.73 -12.99
CA CYS A 57 -10.60 5.94 -12.16
C CYS A 57 -10.42 5.61 -10.66
N GLN A 58 -11.14 4.60 -10.15
CA GLN A 58 -11.01 4.16 -8.75
C GLN A 58 -9.65 3.51 -8.48
N ASP A 59 -9.16 2.70 -9.42
CA ASP A 59 -7.83 2.07 -9.33
C ASP A 59 -6.73 3.14 -9.36
N GLU A 60 -6.82 4.13 -10.25
CA GLU A 60 -5.88 5.25 -10.31
C GLU A 60 -5.92 6.09 -9.02
N LEU A 61 -7.12 6.43 -8.52
CA LEU A 61 -7.29 7.17 -7.27
C LEU A 61 -6.69 6.41 -6.07
N SER A 62 -6.88 5.09 -6.04
CA SER A 62 -6.30 4.23 -4.99
C SER A 62 -4.78 4.22 -5.07
N SER A 63 -4.21 4.06 -6.28
CA SER A 63 -2.77 4.12 -6.50
C SER A 63 -2.14 5.44 -6.04
N VAL A 64 -2.78 6.58 -6.39
CA VAL A 64 -2.33 7.91 -5.91
C VAL A 64 -2.39 8.00 -4.39
N SER A 65 -3.50 7.56 -3.79
CA SER A 65 -3.69 7.60 -2.33
C SER A 65 -2.69 6.71 -1.59
N GLU A 66 -2.39 5.53 -2.12
CA GLU A 66 -1.41 4.60 -1.54
C GLU A 66 0.01 5.16 -1.63
N ARG A 67 0.40 5.73 -2.78
CA ARG A 67 1.69 6.42 -2.94
C ARG A 67 1.84 7.58 -1.95
N ASP A 68 0.81 8.42 -1.81
CA ASP A 68 0.87 9.59 -0.93
C ASP A 68 0.95 9.15 0.54
N SER A 69 0.18 8.13 0.93
CA SER A 69 0.25 7.52 2.26
C SER A 69 1.62 6.91 2.54
N PHE A 70 2.22 6.25 1.54
CA PHE A 70 3.57 5.69 1.63
C PHE A 70 4.61 6.78 1.91
N VAL A 71 4.63 7.84 1.09
CA VAL A 71 5.58 8.96 1.26
C VAL A 71 5.39 9.65 2.62
N LEU A 72 4.14 9.88 3.02
CA LEU A 72 3.82 10.47 4.32
C LEU A 72 4.31 9.58 5.47
N GLY A 73 4.10 8.27 5.39
CA GLY A 73 4.55 7.30 6.39
C GLY A 73 6.06 7.28 6.58
N PHE A 74 6.83 7.24 5.48
CA PHE A 74 8.30 7.29 5.55
C PHE A 74 8.82 8.60 6.13
N ARG A 75 8.24 9.74 5.72
CA ARG A 75 8.61 11.06 6.27
C ARG A 75 8.31 11.15 7.75
N LEU A 76 7.17 10.62 8.19
CA LEU A 76 6.81 10.58 9.60
C LEU A 76 7.76 9.68 10.40
N GLY A 77 8.05 8.48 9.90
CA GLY A 77 9.01 7.57 10.54
C GLY A 77 10.39 8.18 10.70
N ALA A 78 10.91 8.87 9.67
CA ALA A 78 12.18 9.56 9.75
C ALA A 78 12.18 10.68 10.82
N ARG A 79 11.09 11.45 10.93
CA ARG A 79 10.93 12.48 11.97
C ARG A 79 10.93 11.88 13.37
N PHE A 80 10.21 10.78 13.59
CA PHE A 80 10.23 10.07 14.87
C PHE A 80 11.63 9.56 15.22
N MET A 81 12.37 9.02 14.24
CA MET A 81 13.74 8.57 14.48
C MET A 81 14.66 9.73 14.89
N LEU A 82 14.56 10.90 14.24
CA LEU A 82 15.36 12.07 14.59
C LEU A 82 15.06 12.56 16.01
N GLU A 83 13.78 12.67 16.37
CA GLU A 83 13.35 13.07 17.72
C GLU A 83 13.90 12.10 18.79
N VAL A 84 13.73 10.79 18.59
CA VAL A 84 14.22 9.78 19.55
C VAL A 84 15.75 9.83 19.69
N MET A 85 16.47 10.13 18.60
CA MET A 85 17.92 10.23 18.61
C MET A 85 18.44 11.53 19.24
N GLU A 86 17.64 12.60 19.26
CA GLU A 86 18.00 13.89 19.87
C GLU A 86 18.20 13.77 21.39
N ASP A 87 17.39 12.93 22.05
CA ASP A 87 17.47 12.65 23.50
C ASP A 87 18.35 11.45 23.85
N MET A 88 18.89 10.73 22.86
CA MET A 88 19.92 9.70 23.10
C MET A 88 21.27 10.37 23.32
N ASP A 89 21.45 10.96 24.50
CA ASP A 89 22.76 11.25 25.08
C ASP A 89 23.46 9.88 25.24
N VAL A 90 24.29 9.53 24.26
CA VAL A 90 24.88 8.20 24.10
C VAL A 90 25.63 7.85 25.39
N PRO A 91 25.20 6.87 26.21
CA PRO A 91 26.07 6.39 27.26
C PRO A 91 27.29 5.83 26.55
N PHE A 92 28.49 6.28 26.92
CA PHE A 92 29.74 5.67 26.47
C PHE A 92 29.62 4.15 26.65
N ILE A 93 29.47 3.44 25.53
CA ILE A 93 29.64 1.99 25.51
C ILE A 93 31.13 1.80 25.28
N ASP A 94 31.88 1.58 26.36
CA ASP A 94 33.25 1.10 26.27
C ASP A 94 33.23 -0.25 25.52
N GLY A 95 34.08 -0.33 24.50
CA GLY A 95 34.15 -1.45 23.54
C GLY A 95 34.72 -2.74 24.10
#